data_AF-A0A0V8TBZ5-F1
#
_entry.id   AF-A0A0V8TBZ5-F1
#
_cell.length_a   1.000
_cell.length_b   1.000
_cell.length_c   1.000
_cell.angle_alpha   90.00
_cell.angle_beta   90.00
_cell.angle_gamma   90.00
#
_symmetry.space_group_name_H-M   'P 1'
#
loop_
_entity.id
_entity.type
_entity.pdbx_description
1 polymer ?
#
loop_
_entity_poly.entity_id
_entity_poly.type
_entity_poly.pdbx_seq_one_letter_code
_entity_poly.pdbx_strand_id
1 'polypeptide(L)'
;MAVIDLNADLGEGDGPWRVEPPADDALLDLVTSANVAAGYHGGDAATMAATCRGALVRGVAVGAHPSYDDREGFGRRPVDVAPDVLRAQVAAQIGALVAVAATVGSRVTHVKPHGALYNAVVHDDARARAVVEAVHAVDPGLAVLGLPGSRVLALAADAGLRTVVEAFVDRGYRPDGTLVPRTEPGALVTDPRVAAERAVRLAVEGVVLAVDGTPVHLRPDSLCVHSDTRGAVALATAVRDALAAAGVTVRPFAGGGASASAPAAPALAAPAPAVPVPSSPGAVTPGPATP
;
A
#
# COMPACT_ATOMS: atom_id res chain seq x y z
N MET A 1 13.44 -23.14 8.89
CA MET A 1 12.00 -22.81 8.81
C MET A 1 11.84 -21.75 7.73
N ALA A 2 10.86 -21.90 6.85
CA ALA A 2 10.55 -20.88 5.85
C ALA A 2 10.03 -19.61 6.55
N VAL A 3 10.31 -18.46 5.95
CA VAL A 3 9.92 -17.15 6.45
C VAL A 3 9.21 -16.44 5.31
N ILE A 4 8.04 -15.86 5.57
CA ILE A 4 7.31 -15.10 4.56
C ILE A 4 6.59 -13.91 5.18
N ASP A 5 6.45 -12.83 4.42
CA ASP A 5 5.56 -11.73 4.77
C ASP A 5 4.14 -12.00 4.25
N LEU A 6 3.15 -11.49 4.98
CA LEU A 6 1.76 -11.41 4.51
C LEU A 6 1.39 -9.94 4.40
N ASN A 7 0.99 -9.48 3.21
CA ASN A 7 0.62 -8.11 2.94
C ASN A 7 -0.86 -7.98 2.51
N ALA A 8 -1.44 -6.80 2.74
CA ALA A 8 -2.75 -6.42 2.20
C ALA A 8 -2.79 -4.96 1.75
N ASP A 9 -3.64 -4.69 0.76
CA ASP A 9 -3.94 -3.35 0.25
C ASP A 9 -5.02 -2.73 1.13
N LEU A 10 -4.69 -1.65 1.84
CA LEU A 10 -5.51 -1.04 2.89
C LEU A 10 -5.62 0.47 2.71
N GLY A 11 -6.50 1.09 3.50
CA GLY A 11 -6.72 2.54 3.45
C GLY A 11 -7.31 3.00 2.12
N GLU A 12 -7.88 2.09 1.34
CA GLU A 12 -8.49 2.39 0.02
C GLU A 12 -9.87 3.05 0.15
N GLY A 13 -10.32 3.30 1.38
CA GLY A 13 -11.70 3.62 1.73
C GLY A 13 -12.20 4.98 1.28
N ASP A 14 -13.01 4.96 0.21
CA ASP A 14 -14.16 5.79 -0.18
C ASP A 14 -14.63 5.32 -1.59
N GLY A 15 -15.82 5.72 -2.06
CA GLY A 15 -16.29 5.39 -3.42
C GLY A 15 -16.95 4.00 -3.63
N PRO A 16 -17.33 3.66 -4.87
CA PRO A 16 -18.21 2.51 -5.18
C PRO A 16 -17.52 1.13 -5.05
N TRP A 17 -16.22 1.10 -4.79
CA TRP A 17 -15.40 -0.11 -4.70
C TRP A 17 -15.22 -0.62 -3.26
N ARG A 18 -15.68 0.17 -2.28
CA ARG A 18 -15.59 -0.17 -0.87
C ARG A 18 -16.39 -1.44 -0.56
N VAL A 19 -15.75 -2.38 0.12
CA VAL A 19 -16.40 -3.58 0.66
C VAL A 19 -17.01 -3.26 2.03
N GLU A 20 -18.23 -3.75 2.24
CA GLU A 20 -18.97 -3.61 3.50
C GLU A 20 -19.14 -4.98 4.20
N PRO A 21 -18.85 -5.08 5.51
CA PRO A 21 -18.27 -4.04 6.38
C PRO A 21 -16.78 -3.75 6.05
N PRO A 22 -16.19 -2.62 6.52
CA PRO A 22 -14.75 -2.37 6.39
C PRO A 22 -13.93 -3.57 6.87
N ALA A 23 -12.92 -3.96 6.09
CA ALA A 23 -12.04 -5.08 6.42
C ALA A 23 -10.70 -4.63 7.04
N ASP A 24 -10.34 -3.36 6.92
CA ASP A 24 -8.98 -2.86 7.22
C ASP A 24 -8.47 -3.22 8.62
N ASP A 25 -9.22 -2.92 9.67
CA ASP A 25 -8.77 -3.20 11.05
C ASP A 25 -8.59 -4.71 11.30
N ALA A 26 -9.51 -5.52 10.78
CA ALA A 26 -9.43 -6.97 10.90
C ALA A 26 -8.28 -7.55 10.07
N LEU A 27 -7.99 -6.97 8.91
CA LEU A 27 -6.83 -7.35 8.09
C LEU A 27 -5.52 -6.93 8.75
N LEU A 28 -5.45 -5.77 9.40
CA LEU A 28 -4.27 -5.35 10.16
C LEU A 28 -3.94 -6.30 11.32
N ASP A 29 -4.93 -6.96 11.92
CA ASP A 29 -4.67 -8.02 12.92
C ASP A 29 -4.01 -9.27 12.31
N LEU A 30 -4.17 -9.46 10.99
CA LEU A 30 -3.78 -10.66 10.27
C LEU A 30 -2.51 -10.51 9.43
N VAL A 31 -2.20 -9.32 8.91
CA VAL A 31 -1.04 -9.09 8.03
C VAL A 31 0.20 -8.60 8.79
N THR A 32 1.34 -8.65 8.13
CA THR A 32 2.61 -8.10 8.64
C THR A 32 3.05 -6.84 7.90
N SER A 33 2.53 -6.62 6.68
CA SER A 33 2.74 -5.40 5.90
C SER A 33 1.41 -4.86 5.35
N ALA A 34 1.27 -3.55 5.25
CA ALA A 34 0.10 -2.86 4.74
C ALA A 34 0.51 -1.89 3.62
N ASN A 35 -0.07 -2.07 2.43
CA ASN A 35 0.07 -1.13 1.31
C ASN A 35 -1.06 -0.11 1.41
N VAL A 36 -0.75 1.10 1.84
CA VAL A 36 -1.76 2.13 2.14
C VAL A 36 -1.99 3.00 0.90
N ALA A 37 -3.25 3.10 0.47
CA ALA A 37 -3.62 3.97 -0.64
C ALA A 37 -3.25 5.44 -0.37
N ALA A 38 -2.77 6.10 -1.41
CA ALA A 38 -2.07 7.38 -1.30
C ALA A 38 -2.82 8.55 -1.98
N GLY A 39 -4.15 8.45 -2.10
CA GLY A 39 -4.99 9.59 -2.44
C GLY A 39 -5.43 9.68 -3.90
N TYR A 40 -4.95 8.80 -4.79
CA TYR A 40 -5.36 8.78 -6.19
C TYR A 40 -6.50 7.79 -6.41
N HIS A 41 -6.22 6.48 -6.49
CA HIS A 41 -7.27 5.46 -6.64
C HIS A 41 -8.23 5.36 -5.45
N GLY A 42 -7.75 5.68 -4.26
CA GLY A 42 -8.51 5.60 -3.02
C GLY A 42 -7.77 6.25 -1.86
N GLY A 43 -8.49 6.41 -0.74
CA GLY A 43 -7.97 6.99 0.49
C GLY A 43 -7.87 8.51 0.46
N ASP A 44 -7.79 9.09 1.65
CA ASP A 44 -7.55 10.50 1.91
C ASP A 44 -6.60 10.66 3.11
N ALA A 45 -6.25 11.89 3.48
CA ALA A 45 -5.32 12.11 4.59
C ALA A 45 -5.82 11.54 5.93
N ALA A 46 -7.13 11.57 6.17
CA ALA A 46 -7.72 11.03 7.40
C ALA A 46 -7.64 9.50 7.43
N THR A 47 -7.96 8.85 6.32
CA THR A 47 -7.90 7.41 6.12
C THR A 47 -6.45 6.91 6.20
N MET A 48 -5.52 7.58 5.52
CA MET A 48 -4.08 7.29 5.63
C MET A 48 -3.60 7.34 7.09
N ALA A 49 -3.98 8.39 7.83
CA ALA A 49 -3.59 8.56 9.23
C ALA A 49 -4.19 7.46 10.12
N ALA A 50 -5.45 7.09 9.90
CA ALA A 50 -6.13 6.02 10.62
C ALA A 50 -5.45 4.66 10.36
N THR A 51 -5.21 4.31 9.10
CA THR A 51 -4.54 3.06 8.71
C THR A 51 -3.10 3.01 9.24
N CYS A 52 -2.33 4.09 9.12
CA CYS A 52 -0.97 4.16 9.65
C CYS A 52 -0.92 3.99 11.17
N ARG A 53 -1.88 4.57 11.90
CA ARG A 53 -2.00 4.43 13.36
C ARG A 53 -2.39 2.99 13.73
N GLY A 54 -3.36 2.42 13.03
CA GLY A 54 -3.79 1.04 13.21
C GLY A 54 -2.65 0.04 13.00
N ALA A 55 -1.85 0.26 11.94
CA ALA A 55 -0.67 -0.53 11.64
C ALA A 55 0.42 -0.40 12.71
N LEU A 56 0.70 0.83 13.18
CA LEU A 56 1.70 1.09 14.22
C LEU A 56 1.39 0.34 15.52
N VAL A 57 0.13 0.39 15.99
CA VAL A 57 -0.31 -0.31 17.22
C VAL A 57 -0.08 -1.81 17.14
N ARG A 58 -0.16 -2.39 15.93
CA ARG A 58 -0.04 -3.82 15.67
C ARG A 58 1.36 -4.25 15.21
N GLY A 59 2.30 -3.31 15.07
CA GLY A 59 3.62 -3.59 14.53
C GLY A 59 3.63 -4.00 13.06
N VAL A 60 2.61 -3.61 12.29
CA VAL A 60 2.52 -3.85 10.84
C VAL A 60 3.35 -2.81 10.10
N ALA A 61 4.18 -3.27 9.15
CA ALA A 61 4.99 -2.39 8.31
C ALA A 61 4.10 -1.62 7.32
N VAL A 62 4.29 -0.31 7.21
CA VAL A 62 3.52 0.54 6.29
C VAL A 62 4.31 0.74 4.99
N GLY A 63 3.62 0.63 3.86
CA GLY A 63 4.13 0.94 2.53
C GLY A 63 3.17 1.84 1.75
N ALA A 64 3.71 2.60 0.80
CA ALA A 64 2.91 3.41 -0.10
C ALA A 64 2.33 2.55 -1.23
N HIS A 65 1.04 2.76 -1.53
CA HIS A 65 0.34 2.06 -2.60
C HIS A 65 -0.07 3.01 -3.75
N PRO A 66 0.91 3.54 -4.53
CA PRO A 66 0.62 4.53 -5.55
C PRO A 66 -0.09 3.92 -6.77
N SER A 67 -1.01 4.67 -7.35
CA SER A 67 -1.80 4.30 -8.52
C SER A 67 -1.69 5.35 -9.63
N TYR A 68 -2.31 5.05 -10.78
CA TYR A 68 -2.72 6.09 -11.69
C TYR A 68 -3.77 7.01 -11.04
N ASP A 69 -3.82 8.26 -11.50
CA ASP A 69 -4.87 9.21 -11.12
C ASP A 69 -6.21 8.84 -11.78
N ASP A 70 -6.84 7.80 -11.25
CA ASP A 70 -8.09 7.24 -11.73
C ASP A 70 -8.95 6.76 -10.57
N ARG A 71 -9.45 7.70 -9.76
CA ARG A 71 -10.33 7.36 -8.63
C ARG A 71 -11.61 6.64 -9.06
N GLU A 72 -12.23 7.08 -10.16
CA GLU A 72 -13.47 6.49 -10.68
C GLU A 72 -13.30 5.02 -11.05
N GLY A 73 -12.18 4.67 -11.71
CA GLY A 73 -11.83 3.31 -12.07
C GLY A 73 -11.04 2.56 -11.00
N PHE A 74 -10.91 3.12 -9.79
CA PHE A 74 -10.12 2.56 -8.68
C PHE A 74 -8.67 2.26 -9.07
N GLY A 75 -8.07 3.04 -9.97
CA GLY A 75 -6.72 2.80 -10.47
C GLY A 75 -6.57 1.49 -11.26
N ARG A 76 -7.68 0.85 -11.67
CA ARG A 76 -7.69 -0.44 -12.40
C ARG A 76 -7.76 -0.30 -13.91
N ARG A 77 -7.91 0.92 -14.44
CA ARG A 77 -7.86 1.19 -15.88
C ARG A 77 -6.44 1.62 -16.27
N PRO A 78 -5.94 1.17 -17.43
CA PRO A 78 -4.74 1.76 -18.01
C PRO A 78 -4.96 3.25 -18.26
N VAL A 79 -3.97 4.06 -17.88
CA VAL A 79 -3.94 5.50 -18.19
C VAL A 79 -2.74 5.77 -19.08
N ASP A 80 -2.99 6.52 -20.16
CA ASP A 80 -1.91 7.05 -20.99
C ASP A 80 -1.39 8.33 -20.36
N VAL A 81 -0.21 8.23 -19.75
CA VAL A 81 0.43 9.31 -18.99
C VAL A 81 1.91 9.34 -19.35
N ALA A 82 2.43 10.53 -19.59
CA ALA A 82 3.84 10.71 -19.91
C ALA A 82 4.73 10.26 -18.72
N PRO A 83 5.88 9.60 -18.96
CA PRO A 83 6.69 9.03 -17.88
C PRO A 83 7.16 10.04 -16.82
N ASP A 84 7.46 11.28 -17.20
CA ASP A 84 7.84 12.36 -16.30
C ASP A 84 6.67 12.80 -15.39
N VAL A 85 5.46 12.87 -15.95
CA VAL A 85 4.23 13.11 -15.19
C VAL A 85 3.96 11.96 -14.23
N LEU A 86 4.07 10.70 -14.69
CA LEU A 86 3.89 9.52 -13.84
C LEU A 86 4.89 9.51 -12.69
N ARG A 87 6.17 9.84 -12.96
CA ARG A 87 7.20 9.94 -11.92
C ARG A 87 6.81 10.98 -10.86
N ALA A 88 6.37 12.16 -11.27
CA ALA A 88 5.93 13.20 -10.34
C ALA A 88 4.70 12.77 -9.52
N GLN A 89 3.73 12.11 -10.15
CA GLN A 89 2.52 11.59 -9.50
C GLN A 89 2.84 10.50 -8.46
N VAL A 90 3.75 9.58 -8.79
CA VAL A 90 4.20 8.53 -7.86
C VAL A 90 4.96 9.15 -6.68
N ALA A 91 5.87 10.10 -6.95
CA ALA A 91 6.61 10.79 -5.90
C ALA A 91 5.67 11.58 -4.97
N ALA A 92 4.66 12.26 -5.52
CA ALA A 92 3.66 12.99 -4.74
C ALA A 92 2.86 12.08 -3.81
N GLN A 93 2.42 10.92 -4.31
CA GLN A 93 1.70 9.92 -3.51
C GLN A 93 2.55 9.35 -2.37
N ILE A 94 3.82 8.98 -2.65
CA ILE A 94 4.74 8.49 -1.61
C ILE A 94 4.97 9.60 -0.57
N GLY A 95 5.25 10.83 -1.01
CA GLY A 95 5.49 11.97 -0.13
C GLY A 95 4.28 12.30 0.77
N ALA A 96 3.06 12.22 0.22
CA ALA A 96 1.84 12.41 0.98
C ALA A 96 1.71 11.39 2.12
N LEU A 97 1.91 10.09 1.83
CA LEU A 97 1.85 9.06 2.87
C LEU A 97 2.99 9.20 3.88
N VAL A 98 4.21 9.54 3.44
CA VAL A 98 5.35 9.78 4.34
C VAL A 98 5.02 10.90 5.34
N ALA A 99 4.48 12.02 4.87
CA ALA A 99 4.10 13.14 5.72
C ALA A 99 2.99 12.74 6.72
N VAL A 100 1.95 12.04 6.25
CA VAL A 100 0.84 11.59 7.10
C VAL A 100 1.30 10.56 8.14
N ALA A 101 2.10 9.56 7.73
CA ALA A 101 2.63 8.53 8.63
C ALA A 101 3.44 9.15 9.77
N ALA A 102 4.26 10.18 9.48
CA ALA A 102 5.04 10.89 10.48
C ALA A 102 4.16 11.56 11.55
N THR A 103 2.98 12.08 11.19
CA THR A 103 2.06 12.74 12.14
C THR A 103 1.50 11.80 13.22
N VAL A 104 1.52 10.49 12.96
CA VAL A 104 1.06 9.45 13.90
C VAL A 104 2.21 8.62 14.47
N GLY A 105 3.47 9.01 14.23
CA GLY A 105 4.66 8.29 14.69
C GLY A 105 4.99 7.01 13.92
N SER A 106 4.38 6.82 12.74
CA SER A 106 4.68 5.71 11.84
C SER A 106 5.74 6.10 10.80
N ARG A 107 6.22 5.13 10.03
CA ARG A 107 7.16 5.32 8.92
C ARG A 107 6.77 4.46 7.72
N VAL A 108 6.97 4.99 6.52
CA VAL A 108 6.83 4.23 5.27
C VAL A 108 8.13 3.45 5.03
N THR A 109 8.01 2.19 4.62
CA THR A 109 9.15 1.26 4.51
C THR A 109 9.30 0.65 3.12
N HIS A 110 8.24 0.69 2.31
CA HIS A 110 8.22 0.11 0.98
C HIS A 110 7.20 0.81 0.10
N VAL A 111 7.27 0.51 -1.20
CA VAL A 111 6.35 0.98 -2.23
C VAL A 111 5.89 -0.22 -3.04
N LYS A 112 4.57 -0.34 -3.22
CA LYS A 112 3.93 -1.33 -4.09
C LYS A 112 2.98 -0.60 -5.03
N PRO A 113 3.21 -0.55 -6.35
CA PRO A 113 2.24 0.05 -7.25
C PRO A 113 0.87 -0.63 -7.17
N HIS A 114 -0.21 0.09 -7.45
CA HIS A 114 -1.58 -0.42 -7.39
C HIS A 114 -2.12 -0.76 -8.79
N GLY A 115 -3.03 -1.73 -8.85
CA GLY A 115 -3.96 -1.92 -9.95
C GLY A 115 -3.32 -1.99 -11.34
N ALA A 116 -3.78 -1.14 -12.26
CA ALA A 116 -3.27 -1.10 -13.62
C ALA A 116 -1.82 -0.62 -13.70
N LEU A 117 -1.35 0.22 -12.76
CA LEU A 117 0.04 0.63 -12.71
C LEU A 117 0.94 -0.58 -12.37
N TYR A 118 0.55 -1.40 -11.38
CA TYR A 118 1.26 -2.63 -11.03
C TYR A 118 1.43 -3.54 -12.25
N ASN A 119 0.34 -3.80 -13.00
CA ASN A 119 0.39 -4.65 -14.18
C ASN A 119 1.23 -4.03 -15.31
N ALA A 120 1.16 -2.70 -15.50
CA ALA A 120 1.91 -2.03 -16.56
C ALA A 120 3.42 -2.12 -16.34
N VAL A 121 3.88 -1.91 -15.11
CA VAL A 121 5.32 -1.94 -14.78
C VAL A 121 5.92 -3.34 -14.78
N VAL A 122 5.12 -4.39 -14.99
CA VAL A 122 5.63 -5.74 -15.26
C VAL A 122 6.41 -5.77 -16.57
N HIS A 123 5.96 -5.07 -17.61
CA HIS A 123 6.50 -5.17 -18.97
C HIS A 123 6.97 -3.85 -19.57
N ASP A 124 6.52 -2.71 -19.05
CA ASP A 124 6.81 -1.38 -19.63
C ASP A 124 8.01 -0.71 -18.94
N ASP A 125 9.12 -0.60 -19.67
CA ASP A 125 10.36 0.05 -19.20
C ASP A 125 10.19 1.51 -18.81
N ALA A 126 9.39 2.27 -19.57
CA ALA A 126 9.24 3.70 -19.33
C ALA A 126 8.45 3.95 -18.06
N ARG A 127 7.36 3.21 -17.85
CA ARG A 127 6.54 3.29 -16.63
C ARG A 127 7.29 2.72 -15.43
N ALA A 128 7.98 1.60 -15.58
CA ALA A 128 8.79 0.99 -14.52
C ALA A 128 9.92 1.94 -14.08
N ARG A 129 10.63 2.57 -15.02
CA ARG A 129 11.67 3.56 -14.73
C ARG A 129 11.09 4.77 -13.99
N ALA A 130 9.94 5.29 -14.41
CA ALA A 130 9.28 6.41 -13.74
C ALA A 130 8.96 6.09 -12.27
N VAL A 131 8.46 4.89 -11.97
CA VAL A 131 8.23 4.44 -10.59
C VAL A 131 9.54 4.34 -9.81
N VAL A 132 10.56 3.67 -10.34
CA VAL A 132 11.86 3.48 -9.67
C VAL A 132 12.54 4.81 -9.36
N GLU A 133 12.57 5.72 -10.34
CA GLU A 133 13.14 7.05 -10.16
C GLU A 133 12.38 7.89 -9.14
N ALA A 134 11.05 7.73 -9.06
CA ALA A 134 10.24 8.39 -8.03
C ALA A 134 10.56 7.85 -6.63
N VAL A 135 10.62 6.52 -6.47
CA VAL A 135 10.97 5.89 -5.18
C VAL A 135 12.36 6.33 -4.72
N HIS A 136 13.36 6.20 -5.59
CA HIS A 136 14.73 6.57 -5.29
C HIS A 136 14.89 8.07 -4.97
N ALA A 137 14.13 8.95 -5.65
CA ALA A 137 14.18 10.38 -5.40
C ALA A 137 13.54 10.78 -4.06
N VAL A 138 12.49 10.06 -3.62
CA VAL A 138 11.83 10.32 -2.34
C VAL A 138 12.66 9.77 -1.18
N ASP A 139 13.02 8.49 -1.24
CA ASP A 139 13.86 7.84 -0.24
C ASP A 139 14.49 6.54 -0.80
N PRO A 140 15.82 6.48 -1.01
CA PRO A 140 16.50 5.29 -1.50
C PRO A 140 16.52 4.12 -0.49
N GLY A 141 16.09 4.34 0.76
CA GLY A 141 15.89 3.31 1.77
C GLY A 141 14.60 2.50 1.62
N LEU A 142 13.67 2.93 0.76
CA LEU A 142 12.41 2.22 0.51
C LEU A 142 12.62 0.96 -0.32
N ALA A 143 11.96 -0.12 0.08
CA ALA A 143 11.90 -1.34 -0.73
C ALA A 143 10.83 -1.23 -1.83
N VAL A 144 11.05 -1.88 -2.98
CA VAL A 144 10.08 -1.98 -4.08
C VAL A 144 9.52 -3.39 -4.14
N LEU A 145 8.21 -3.51 -3.95
CA LEU A 145 7.46 -4.76 -4.00
C LEU A 145 6.82 -4.92 -5.39
N GLY A 146 7.00 -6.09 -6.01
CA GLY A 146 6.49 -6.33 -7.37
C GLY A 146 6.48 -7.80 -7.79
N LEU A 147 5.92 -8.04 -8.97
CA LEU A 147 5.80 -9.40 -9.53
C LEU A 147 7.19 -9.94 -9.91
N PRO A 148 7.51 -11.21 -9.64
CA PRO A 148 8.78 -11.81 -10.05
C PRO A 148 9.02 -11.66 -11.56
N GLY A 149 10.25 -11.31 -11.94
CA GLY A 149 10.65 -11.09 -13.33
C GLY A 149 10.17 -9.77 -13.96
N SER A 150 9.48 -8.91 -13.22
CA SER A 150 9.00 -7.62 -13.73
C SER A 150 10.13 -6.63 -14.05
N ARG A 151 9.86 -5.71 -14.99
CA ARG A 151 10.75 -4.60 -15.32
C ARG A 151 10.98 -3.67 -14.13
N VAL A 152 9.97 -3.44 -13.28
CA VAL A 152 10.13 -2.60 -12.07
C VAL A 152 11.15 -3.18 -11.08
N LEU A 153 11.14 -4.50 -10.85
CA LEU A 153 12.12 -5.11 -9.95
C LEU A 153 13.53 -5.10 -10.56
N ALA A 154 13.65 -5.39 -11.85
CA ALA A 154 14.96 -5.33 -12.54
C ALA A 154 15.58 -3.92 -12.45
N LEU A 155 14.80 -2.89 -12.79
CA LEU A 155 15.27 -1.50 -12.76
C LEU A 155 15.49 -0.99 -11.32
N ALA A 156 14.68 -1.44 -10.35
CA ALA A 156 14.88 -1.11 -8.94
C ALA A 156 16.22 -1.67 -8.43
N ALA A 157 16.55 -2.92 -8.78
CA ALA A 157 17.82 -3.53 -8.42
C ALA A 157 19.01 -2.80 -9.08
N ASP A 158 18.89 -2.44 -10.37
CA ASP A 158 19.91 -1.66 -11.08
C ASP A 158 20.14 -0.27 -10.45
N ALA A 159 19.09 0.32 -9.88
CA ALA A 159 19.13 1.59 -9.15
C ALA A 159 19.57 1.44 -7.67
N GLY A 160 19.90 0.23 -7.21
CA GLY A 160 20.33 -0.04 -5.83
C GLY A 160 19.21 -0.07 -4.79
N LEU A 161 17.94 -0.06 -5.21
CA LEU A 161 16.81 -0.22 -4.29
C LEU A 161 16.63 -1.69 -3.91
N ARG A 162 16.18 -1.94 -2.68
CA ARG A 162 15.83 -3.29 -2.24
C ARG A 162 14.58 -3.78 -2.97
N THR A 163 14.69 -4.87 -3.69
CA THR A 163 13.54 -5.54 -4.34
C THR A 163 12.90 -6.57 -3.42
N VAL A 164 11.59 -6.70 -3.49
CA VAL A 164 10.80 -7.72 -2.77
C VAL A 164 9.88 -8.40 -3.77
N VAL A 165 9.92 -9.73 -3.80
CA VAL A 165 9.13 -10.54 -4.73
C VAL A 165 7.76 -10.84 -4.12
N GLU A 166 6.69 -10.49 -4.84
CA GLU A 166 5.32 -10.72 -4.41
C GLU A 166 4.67 -11.90 -5.12
N ALA A 167 3.84 -12.65 -4.38
CA ALA A 167 2.83 -13.54 -4.95
C ALA A 167 1.46 -13.29 -4.33
N PHE A 168 0.41 -13.82 -4.96
CA PHE A 168 -0.98 -13.53 -4.63
C PHE A 168 -1.70 -14.83 -4.28
N VAL A 169 -2.35 -14.86 -3.13
CA VAL A 169 -3.11 -16.05 -2.72
C VAL A 169 -4.53 -16.05 -3.30
N ASP A 170 -5.07 -14.87 -3.62
CA ASP A 170 -6.44 -14.64 -4.05
C ASP A 170 -6.58 -14.32 -5.56
N ARG A 171 -5.50 -14.42 -6.34
CA ARG A 171 -5.50 -14.16 -7.80
C ARG A 171 -5.26 -15.42 -8.63
N GLY A 172 -5.83 -15.44 -9.84
CA GLY A 172 -5.50 -16.43 -10.86
C GLY A 172 -4.18 -16.11 -11.56
N TYR A 173 -3.41 -17.14 -11.88
CA TYR A 173 -2.14 -17.04 -12.61
C TYR A 173 -2.28 -17.58 -14.02
N ARG A 174 -1.55 -16.98 -14.95
CA ARG A 174 -1.28 -17.51 -16.28
C ARG A 174 -0.01 -18.38 -16.26
N PRO A 175 0.20 -19.24 -17.27
CA PRO A 175 1.40 -20.10 -17.35
C PRO A 175 2.72 -19.32 -17.37
N ASP A 176 2.70 -18.08 -17.85
CA ASP A 176 3.86 -17.17 -17.87
C ASP A 176 4.13 -16.48 -16.51
N GLY A 177 3.32 -16.78 -15.49
CA GLY A 177 3.42 -16.22 -14.14
C GLY A 177 2.76 -14.84 -13.97
N THR A 178 2.19 -14.26 -15.03
CA THR A 178 1.38 -13.05 -14.92
C THR A 178 0.00 -13.35 -14.32
N LEU A 179 -0.70 -12.32 -13.87
CA LEU A 179 -2.02 -12.46 -13.28
C LEU A 179 -3.10 -12.45 -14.34
N VAL A 180 -4.12 -13.27 -14.13
CA VAL A 180 -5.35 -13.24 -14.95
C VAL A 180 -6.08 -11.91 -14.70
N PRO A 181 -6.44 -11.14 -15.75
CA PRO A 181 -7.20 -9.91 -15.63
C PRO A 181 -8.51 -10.11 -14.87
N ARG A 182 -8.87 -9.14 -14.01
CA ARG A 182 -10.04 -9.26 -13.12
C ARG A 182 -11.38 -9.48 -13.85
N THR A 183 -11.46 -9.13 -15.13
CA THR A 183 -12.65 -9.32 -15.98
C THR A 183 -12.77 -10.72 -16.57
N GLU A 184 -11.74 -11.56 -16.45
CA GLU A 184 -11.70 -12.90 -17.04
C GLU A 184 -12.11 -13.98 -16.01
N PRO A 185 -12.71 -15.11 -16.45
CA PRO A 185 -12.95 -16.25 -15.58
C PRO A 185 -11.68 -16.77 -14.90
N GLY A 186 -11.78 -17.16 -13.63
CA GLY A 186 -10.64 -17.67 -12.86
C GLY A 186 -9.69 -16.59 -12.34
N ALA A 187 -10.02 -15.31 -12.48
CA ALA A 187 -9.17 -14.22 -12.03
C ALA A 187 -9.03 -14.08 -10.51
N LEU A 188 -10.06 -14.52 -9.76
CA LEU A 188 -10.13 -14.42 -8.31
C LEU A 188 -10.29 -15.80 -7.68
N VAL A 189 -9.63 -16.00 -6.54
CA VAL A 189 -9.83 -17.14 -5.65
C VAL A 189 -10.48 -16.65 -4.37
N THR A 190 -11.73 -17.04 -4.16
CA THR A 190 -12.54 -16.60 -3.01
C THR A 190 -12.78 -17.70 -1.98
N ASP A 191 -12.31 -18.93 -2.23
CA ASP A 191 -12.39 -20.03 -1.26
C ASP A 191 -11.18 -19.98 -0.30
N PRO A 192 -11.39 -19.77 1.02
CA PRO A 192 -10.32 -19.75 2.01
C PRO A 192 -9.43 -21.00 2.03
N ARG A 193 -9.99 -22.18 1.72
CA ARG A 193 -9.20 -23.43 1.69
C ARG A 193 -8.21 -23.42 0.54
N VAL A 194 -8.66 -23.02 -0.64
CA VAL A 194 -7.82 -22.94 -1.84
C VAL A 194 -6.71 -21.90 -1.65
N ALA A 195 -7.03 -20.74 -1.06
CA ALA A 195 -6.03 -19.71 -0.75
C ALA A 195 -4.99 -20.19 0.27
N ALA A 196 -5.43 -20.91 1.32
CA ALA A 196 -4.55 -21.46 2.35
C ALA A 196 -3.58 -22.52 1.79
N GLU A 197 -4.09 -23.50 1.02
CA GLU A 197 -3.26 -24.51 0.36
C GLU A 197 -2.24 -23.87 -0.58
N ARG A 198 -2.67 -22.87 -1.34
CA ARG A 198 -1.79 -22.09 -2.23
C ARG A 198 -0.71 -21.34 -1.45
N ALA A 199 -1.06 -20.70 -0.34
CA ALA A 199 -0.11 -19.95 0.48
C ALA A 199 1.01 -20.85 1.01
N VAL A 200 0.65 -22.04 1.52
CA VAL A 200 1.63 -23.02 1.99
C VAL A 200 2.52 -23.51 0.85
N ARG A 201 1.95 -23.83 -0.31
CA ARG A 201 2.74 -24.26 -1.48
C ARG A 201 3.70 -23.17 -1.96
N LEU A 202 3.25 -21.92 -2.02
CA LEU A 202 4.10 -20.78 -2.36
C LEU A 202 5.24 -20.60 -1.35
N ALA A 203 4.94 -20.68 -0.05
CA ALA A 203 5.93 -20.47 1.01
C ALA A 203 6.95 -21.60 1.13
N VAL A 204 6.54 -22.85 0.90
CA VAL A 204 7.37 -24.04 1.14
C VAL A 204 8.04 -24.52 -0.15
N GLU A 205 7.30 -24.57 -1.25
CA GLU A 205 7.76 -25.13 -2.53
C GLU A 205 8.14 -24.02 -3.53
N GLY A 206 7.65 -22.79 -3.34
CA GLY A 206 7.85 -21.69 -4.29
C GLY A 206 7.01 -21.83 -5.55
N VAL A 207 5.88 -22.55 -5.49
CA VAL A 207 5.05 -22.91 -6.65
C VAL A 207 3.59 -22.48 -6.47
N VAL A 208 2.98 -22.01 -7.55
CA VAL A 208 1.53 -21.85 -7.68
C VAL A 208 1.05 -22.54 -8.96
N LEU A 209 -0.20 -23.00 -9.00
CA LEU A 209 -0.82 -23.50 -10.23
C LEU A 209 -1.50 -22.34 -10.97
N ALA A 210 -1.20 -22.22 -12.26
CA ALA A 210 -1.95 -21.40 -13.19
C ALA A 210 -3.38 -21.92 -13.37
N VAL A 211 -4.26 -21.11 -13.99
CA VAL A 211 -5.67 -21.47 -14.21
C VAL A 211 -5.87 -22.71 -15.10
N ASP A 212 -4.86 -23.10 -15.88
CA ASP A 212 -4.84 -24.32 -16.69
C ASP A 212 -4.14 -25.50 -16.01
N GLY A 213 -3.69 -25.34 -14.75
CA GLY A 213 -2.96 -26.35 -13.98
C GLY A 213 -1.45 -26.33 -14.18
N THR A 214 -0.90 -25.47 -15.03
CA THR A 214 0.55 -25.34 -15.22
C THR A 214 1.23 -24.91 -13.92
N PRO A 215 2.30 -25.60 -13.45
CA PRO A 215 3.07 -25.15 -12.30
C PRO A 215 3.93 -23.93 -12.66
N VAL A 216 3.80 -22.87 -11.87
CA VAL A 216 4.55 -21.62 -11.99
C VAL A 216 5.46 -21.44 -10.77
N HIS A 217 6.76 -21.27 -11.02
CA HIS A 217 7.77 -21.10 -9.96
C HIS A 217 8.04 -19.62 -9.69
N LEU A 218 7.76 -19.14 -8.48
CA LEU A 218 7.83 -17.70 -8.14
C LEU A 218 8.73 -17.37 -6.94
N ARG A 219 8.94 -18.30 -5.99
CA ARG A 219 9.71 -18.10 -4.73
C ARG A 219 9.52 -16.70 -4.11
N PRO A 220 8.31 -16.38 -3.62
CA PRO A 220 7.98 -15.04 -3.12
C PRO A 220 8.58 -14.74 -1.73
N ASP A 221 8.86 -13.47 -1.49
CA ASP A 221 9.18 -12.92 -0.17
C ASP A 221 7.92 -12.48 0.60
N SER A 222 6.85 -12.15 -0.12
CA SER A 222 5.59 -11.66 0.42
C SER A 222 4.37 -12.25 -0.31
N LEU A 223 3.33 -12.57 0.45
CA LEU A 223 2.03 -13.03 -0.06
C LEU A 223 0.98 -11.94 0.11
N CYS A 224 0.23 -11.63 -0.94
CA CYS A 224 -0.81 -10.60 -0.92
C CYS A 224 -2.22 -11.21 -0.81
N VAL A 225 -3.03 -10.65 0.09
CA VAL A 225 -4.49 -10.77 0.13
C VAL A 225 -5.08 -9.37 -0.13
N HIS A 226 -5.97 -9.24 -1.12
CA HIS A 226 -6.61 -7.95 -1.38
C HIS A 226 -7.80 -7.74 -0.44
N SER A 227 -7.94 -6.52 0.10
CA SER A 227 -9.06 -6.17 0.97
C SER A 227 -10.39 -6.10 0.24
N ASP A 228 -10.38 -5.83 -1.07
CA ASP A 228 -11.57 -5.78 -1.91
C ASP A 228 -12.09 -7.16 -2.34
N THR A 229 -11.33 -8.23 -2.07
CA THR A 229 -11.80 -9.59 -2.31
C THR A 229 -12.94 -9.92 -1.33
N ARG A 230 -14.09 -10.38 -1.84
CA ARG A 230 -15.20 -10.82 -0.98
C ARG A 230 -14.70 -11.92 -0.04
N GLY A 231 -14.83 -11.68 1.27
CA GLY A 231 -14.32 -12.61 2.30
C GLY A 231 -12.82 -12.48 2.58
N ALA A 232 -12.18 -11.34 2.26
CA ALA A 232 -10.76 -11.07 2.48
C ALA A 232 -10.28 -11.44 3.89
N VAL A 233 -11.04 -11.11 4.94
CA VAL A 233 -10.70 -11.47 6.32
C VAL A 233 -10.67 -13.00 6.50
N ALA A 234 -11.67 -13.72 5.98
CA ALA A 234 -11.70 -15.18 6.06
C ALA A 234 -10.54 -15.83 5.27
N LEU A 235 -10.19 -15.26 4.11
CA LEU A 235 -9.03 -15.67 3.32
C LEU A 235 -7.73 -15.47 4.11
N ALA A 236 -7.50 -14.27 4.64
CA ALA A 236 -6.30 -13.93 5.41
C ALA A 236 -6.16 -14.78 6.68
N THR A 237 -7.25 -15.03 7.40
CA THR A 237 -7.25 -15.93 8.56
C THR A 237 -6.83 -17.35 8.17
N ALA A 238 -7.47 -17.94 7.16
CA ALA A 238 -7.14 -19.29 6.73
C ALA A 238 -5.69 -19.42 6.23
N VAL A 239 -5.20 -18.40 5.52
CA VAL A 239 -3.81 -18.33 5.05
C VAL A 239 -2.84 -18.27 6.22
N ARG A 240 -3.06 -17.38 7.20
CA ARG A 240 -2.18 -17.24 8.36
C ARG A 240 -2.14 -18.52 9.20
N ASP A 241 -3.30 -19.13 9.45
CA ASP A 241 -3.42 -20.37 10.21
C ASP A 241 -2.69 -21.53 9.51
N ALA A 242 -2.85 -21.66 8.19
CA ALA A 242 -2.20 -22.72 7.43
C ALA A 242 -0.68 -22.55 7.35
N LEU A 243 -0.19 -21.31 7.18
CA LEU A 243 1.24 -21.01 7.24
C LEU A 243 1.84 -21.37 8.60
N ALA A 244 1.15 -21.01 9.69
CA ALA A 244 1.57 -21.36 11.04
C ALA A 244 1.60 -22.88 11.26
N ALA A 245 0.54 -23.59 10.83
CA ALA A 245 0.46 -25.05 10.92
C ALA A 245 1.57 -25.77 10.11
N ALA A 246 2.00 -25.17 9.01
CA ALA A 246 3.11 -25.66 8.18
C ALA A 246 4.51 -25.29 8.74
N GLY A 247 4.60 -24.62 9.89
CA GLY A 247 5.87 -24.19 10.49
C GLY A 247 6.55 -23.04 9.74
N VAL A 248 5.78 -22.25 8.97
CA VAL A 248 6.26 -21.04 8.31
C VAL A 248 6.17 -19.86 9.27
N THR A 249 7.27 -19.12 9.42
CA THR A 249 7.28 -17.90 10.24
C THR A 249 6.75 -16.73 9.42
N VAL A 250 5.63 -16.15 9.86
CA VAL A 250 5.05 -14.96 9.23
C VAL A 250 5.61 -13.70 9.89
N ARG A 251 6.35 -12.87 9.15
CA ARG A 251 6.95 -11.62 9.65
C ARG A 251 7.18 -10.61 8.52
N PRO A 252 7.26 -9.30 8.81
CA PRO A 252 7.43 -8.30 7.77
C PRO A 252 8.78 -8.43 7.05
N PHE A 253 8.79 -8.19 5.74
CA PHE A 253 10.04 -8.16 4.96
C PHE A 253 10.84 -6.87 5.21
N ALA A 254 10.18 -5.77 5.59
CA ALA A 254 10.80 -4.47 5.85
C ALA A 254 10.45 -3.97 7.27
N GLY A 255 11.31 -3.13 7.84
CA GLY A 255 11.00 -2.44 9.10
C GLY A 255 11.14 -3.26 10.38
N GLY A 256 11.61 -4.52 10.33
CA GLY A 256 11.77 -5.44 11.48
C GLY A 256 12.92 -5.11 12.47
N GLY A 257 13.40 -3.87 12.49
CA GLY A 257 14.31 -3.39 13.53
C GLY A 257 13.52 -2.77 14.67
N ALA A 258 13.70 -3.27 15.89
CA ALA A 258 13.34 -2.56 17.11
C ALA A 258 13.78 -1.09 16.98
N SER A 259 12.81 -0.19 17.18
CA SER A 259 12.95 1.26 17.31
C SER A 259 14.40 1.78 17.27
N ALA A 260 14.87 2.18 16.09
CA ALA A 260 15.75 3.34 16.07
C ALA A 260 14.82 4.51 16.40
N SER A 261 14.89 5.00 17.64
CA SER A 261 14.13 6.13 18.10
C SER A 261 14.26 7.27 17.10
N ALA A 262 13.21 7.58 16.38
CA ALA A 262 13.08 8.90 15.80
C ALA A 262 13.16 9.89 16.97
N PRO A 263 13.92 11.01 16.87
CA PRO A 263 13.80 12.05 17.86
C PRO A 263 12.33 12.44 17.93
N ALA A 264 11.75 12.42 19.12
CA ALA A 264 10.38 12.88 19.33
C ALA A 264 10.27 14.26 18.66
N ALA A 265 9.35 14.39 17.70
CA ALA A 265 9.01 15.71 17.18
C ALA A 265 8.67 16.59 18.39
N PRO A 266 9.24 17.81 18.50
CA PRO A 266 8.94 18.68 19.63
C PRO A 266 7.43 18.84 19.68
N ALA A 267 6.83 18.54 20.83
CA ALA A 267 5.42 18.79 21.06
C ALA A 267 5.15 20.25 20.67
N LEU A 268 4.26 20.47 19.70
CA LEU A 268 3.82 21.80 19.37
C LEU A 268 3.27 22.41 20.66
N ALA A 269 3.89 23.50 21.10
CA ALA A 269 3.44 24.24 22.27
C ALA A 269 1.96 24.58 22.11
N ALA A 270 1.20 24.45 23.20
CA ALA A 270 -0.20 24.84 23.23
C ALA A 270 -0.37 26.25 22.62
N PRO A 271 -1.42 26.51 21.83
CA PRO A 271 -1.64 27.81 21.24
C PRO A 271 -1.63 28.88 22.33
N ALA A 272 -0.84 29.94 22.12
CA ALA A 272 -0.81 31.08 23.02
C ALA A 272 -2.23 31.60 23.25
N PRO A 273 -2.59 32.01 24.48
CA PRO A 273 -3.90 32.56 24.76
C PRO A 273 -4.19 33.74 23.81
N ALA A 274 -5.41 33.77 23.28
CA ALA A 274 -5.83 34.80 22.33
C ALA A 274 -5.52 36.20 22.87
N VAL A 275 -4.77 36.98 22.08
CA VAL A 275 -4.54 38.40 22.36
C VAL A 275 -5.90 39.11 22.23
N PRO A 276 -6.40 39.80 23.26
CA PRO A 276 -7.66 40.51 23.16
C PRO A 276 -7.55 41.62 22.10
N VAL A 277 -8.41 41.56 21.10
CA VAL A 277 -8.56 42.58 20.07
C VAL A 277 -9.06 43.86 20.76
N PRO A 278 -8.38 45.01 20.64
CA PRO A 278 -8.88 46.25 21.22
C PRO A 278 -10.17 46.66 20.52
N SER A 279 -11.19 46.94 21.31
CA SER A 279 -12.49 47.45 20.86
C SER A 279 -12.30 48.75 20.07
N SER A 280 -12.88 48.80 18.86
CA SER A 280 -12.89 50.00 18.01
C SER A 280 -13.38 51.23 18.78
N PRO A 281 -12.74 52.40 18.64
CA PRO A 281 -13.24 53.62 19.28
C PRO A 281 -14.59 54.01 18.65
N GLY A 282 -15.55 54.28 19.54
CA GLY A 282 -16.94 54.55 19.20
C GLY A 282 -17.14 55.73 18.26
N ALA A 283 -18.22 55.65 17.49
CA ALA A 283 -18.68 56.68 16.57
C ALA A 283 -18.84 58.04 17.28
N VAL A 284 -18.14 59.04 16.78
CA VAL A 284 -18.31 60.45 17.15
C VAL A 284 -19.60 60.96 16.50
N THR A 285 -20.57 61.38 17.31
CA THR A 285 -21.75 62.12 16.85
C THR A 285 -21.37 63.57 16.54
N PRO A 286 -21.82 64.16 15.42
CA PRO A 286 -21.57 65.57 15.13
C PRO A 286 -22.52 66.46 15.94
N GLY A 287 -21.97 67.40 16.71
CA GLY A 287 -22.71 68.48 17.36
C GLY A 287 -23.12 69.57 16.35
N PRO A 288 -24.17 70.36 16.64
CA PRO A 288 -24.77 71.27 15.67
C PRO A 288 -23.95 72.55 15.51
N ALA A 289 -23.91 73.04 14.26
CA ALA A 289 -23.28 74.29 13.84
C ALA A 289 -24.13 75.51 14.22
N THR A 290 -23.52 76.60 14.70
CA THR A 290 -23.36 77.94 14.07
C THR A 290 -23.61 79.03 15.12
N PRO A 291 -23.34 80.32 14.84
CA PRO A 291 -22.09 80.98 14.43
C PRO A 291 -21.49 81.85 15.54
#